data_AF-A0A6B0VBT9-F1
#
_entry.id   AF-A0A6B0VBT9-F1
#
_cell.length_a   1.000
_cell.length_b   1.000
_cell.length_c   1.000
_cell.angle_alpha   90.00
_cell.angle_beta   90.00
_cell.angle_gamma   90.00
#
_symmetry.space_group_name_H-M   'P 1'
#
loop_
_entity.id
_entity.type
_entity.pdbx_description
1 polymer ?
#
loop_
_entity_poly.entity_id
_entity_poly.type
_entity_poly.pdbx_seq_one_letter_code
_entity_poly.pdbx_strand_id
1 'polypeptide(L)'
;MILKLVIILQTWSTIHGATDPNKYVRKVQINETCSADKIKVTQHLQVEKWCFMMCKNKTTDWREKTTEDFSDERLCNYDPFDPPIPVKITGKCVNGSCRNPDSIAKRTNKEPACFDYERMMYDGEEVAEECKKSCYINGPIKDVNLKDGEKCVYEKAPYLLGLSEKVTKVGTCKDGSCSKTQECLRKKLLVYPGFSVDKDCTVNCSDNQRKQLDNGTMCALRTSTSGFSFWSIFGKKPSTLVQEIGNCYAGKCVRPARYIVPPHNTTKGCNGTNVFIHQNLTVATHCQADCGDGTSEHRGEGIFCLWMYRRHDHLDIYKIGFCYCGICEPHDNYTVLVDSKNPPVKKEDHLLESC
;
A
#
# COMPACT_ATOMS: atom_id res chain seq x y z
N MET A 1 45.68 -17.34 4.43
CA MET A 1 44.62 -16.32 4.25
C MET A 1 43.35 -16.83 3.55
N ILE A 2 43.12 -18.14 3.47
CA ILE A 2 41.96 -18.75 2.77
C ILE A 2 40.85 -19.17 3.76
N LEU A 3 41.18 -19.33 5.04
CA LEU A 3 40.25 -19.82 6.06
C LEU A 3 39.22 -18.79 6.55
N LYS A 4 39.43 -17.48 6.32
CA LYS A 4 38.49 -16.42 6.73
C LYS A 4 37.34 -16.19 5.74
N LEU A 5 37.45 -16.62 4.48
CA LEU A 5 36.39 -16.48 3.48
C LEU A 5 35.31 -17.57 3.60
N VAL A 6 35.68 -18.75 4.09
CA VAL A 6 34.75 -19.90 4.20
C VAL A 6 33.70 -19.69 5.32
N ILE A 7 34.04 -18.93 6.37
CA ILE A 7 33.13 -18.68 7.50
C ILE A 7 32.07 -17.60 7.16
N ILE A 8 32.36 -16.68 6.23
CA ILE A 8 31.38 -15.68 5.77
C ILE A 8 30.38 -16.31 4.79
N LEU A 9 30.81 -17.31 4.00
CA LEU A 9 29.92 -18.03 3.09
C LEU A 9 28.99 -19.02 3.80
N GLN A 10 29.41 -19.65 4.91
CA GLN A 10 28.53 -20.58 5.65
C GLN A 10 27.53 -19.90 6.59
N THR A 11 27.73 -18.63 6.95
CA THR A 11 26.77 -17.87 7.78
C THR A 11 25.62 -17.28 6.97
N TRP A 12 25.76 -17.14 5.65
CA TRP A 12 24.66 -16.66 4.79
C TRP A 12 23.67 -17.76 4.42
N SER A 13 24.11 -19.02 4.41
CA SER A 13 23.24 -20.18 4.11
C SER A 13 22.35 -20.62 5.27
N THR A 14 22.60 -20.13 6.49
CA THR A 14 21.88 -20.53 7.71
C THR A 14 20.96 -19.45 8.29
N ILE A 15 20.97 -18.23 7.74
CA ILE A 15 20.11 -17.12 8.21
C ILE A 15 18.79 -17.01 7.43
N HIS A 16 18.70 -17.60 6.24
CA HIS A 16 17.41 -17.82 5.59
C HIS A 16 16.88 -19.16 6.06
N GLY A 17 16.29 -19.18 7.26
CA GLY A 17 15.36 -20.24 7.65
C GLY A 17 14.31 -20.32 6.55
N ALA A 18 14.47 -21.28 5.63
CA ALA A 18 13.54 -21.59 4.56
C ALA A 18 12.22 -21.92 5.25
N THR A 19 11.39 -20.90 5.40
CA THR A 19 10.12 -21.04 6.09
C THR A 19 9.27 -21.85 5.14
N ASP A 20 8.84 -23.05 5.55
CA ASP A 20 8.07 -23.95 4.69
C ASP A 20 6.93 -23.18 3.99
N PRO A 21 7.00 -22.98 2.66
CA PRO A 21 6.02 -22.22 1.91
C PRO A 21 4.62 -22.81 2.04
N ASN A 22 4.51 -24.12 2.31
CA ASN A 22 3.24 -24.82 2.46
C ASN A 22 2.43 -24.32 3.66
N LYS A 23 3.06 -23.68 4.65
CA LYS A 23 2.35 -23.05 5.77
C LYS A 23 1.49 -21.85 5.31
N TYR A 24 1.83 -21.23 4.18
CA TYR A 24 1.16 -20.05 3.66
C TYR A 24 0.30 -20.33 2.44
N VAL A 25 0.55 -21.43 1.72
CA VAL A 25 -0.19 -21.78 0.51
C VAL A 25 -1.27 -22.80 0.83
N ARG A 26 -2.51 -22.52 0.38
CA ARG A 26 -3.64 -23.45 0.49
C ARG A 26 -4.30 -23.60 -0.88
N LYS A 27 -4.47 -24.84 -1.31
CA LYS A 27 -5.33 -25.15 -2.46
C LYS A 27 -6.80 -25.00 -2.08
N VAL A 28 -7.55 -24.27 -2.90
CA VAL A 28 -8.98 -24.00 -2.74
C VAL A 28 -9.71 -24.53 -3.98
N GLN A 29 -10.75 -25.33 -3.74
CA GLN A 29 -11.64 -25.77 -4.81
C GLN A 29 -12.57 -24.62 -5.18
N ILE A 30 -12.62 -24.24 -6.46
CA ILE A 30 -13.46 -23.14 -6.96
C ILE A 30 -14.85 -23.69 -7.34
N ASN A 31 -14.87 -24.79 -8.09
CA ASN A 31 -16.06 -25.56 -8.46
C ASN A 31 -15.67 -27.04 -8.64
N GLU A 32 -16.54 -27.91 -9.14
CA GLU A 32 -16.26 -29.36 -9.25
C GLU A 32 -15.02 -29.71 -10.10
N THR A 33 -14.64 -28.84 -11.04
CA THR A 33 -13.58 -29.12 -12.03
C THR A 33 -12.34 -28.25 -11.86
N CYS A 34 -12.44 -27.10 -11.18
CA CYS A 34 -11.40 -26.09 -11.08
C CYS A 34 -10.94 -25.84 -9.64
N SER A 35 -9.64 -25.58 -9.49
CA SER A 35 -8.98 -25.30 -8.22
C SER A 35 -7.90 -24.24 -8.38
N ALA A 36 -7.61 -23.51 -7.31
CA ALA A 36 -6.58 -22.49 -7.30
C ALA A 36 -5.78 -22.49 -5.98
N ASP A 37 -4.53 -22.04 -6.05
CA ASP A 37 -3.70 -21.85 -4.88
C ASP A 37 -3.90 -20.44 -4.33
N LYS A 38 -4.26 -20.32 -3.04
CA LYS A 38 -4.31 -19.06 -2.31
C LYS A 38 -3.14 -18.94 -1.35
N ILE A 39 -2.63 -17.72 -1.18
CA ILE A 39 -1.58 -17.40 -0.21
C ILE A 39 -2.22 -16.64 0.97
N LYS A 40 -1.99 -17.13 2.18
CA LYS A 40 -2.32 -16.45 3.42
C LYS A 40 -1.36 -15.29 3.65
N VAL A 41 -1.90 -14.06 3.67
CA VAL A 41 -1.15 -12.82 3.90
C VAL A 41 -1.20 -12.42 5.37
N THR A 42 -2.42 -12.37 5.91
CA THR A 42 -2.71 -12.14 7.33
C THR A 42 -3.74 -13.16 7.81
N GLN A 43 -4.22 -13.04 9.06
CA GLN A 43 -5.31 -13.87 9.55
C GLN A 43 -6.61 -13.67 8.76
N HIS A 44 -6.83 -12.48 8.20
CA HIS A 44 -8.08 -12.07 7.56
C HIS A 44 -7.93 -11.70 6.08
N LEU A 45 -6.73 -11.88 5.50
CA LEU A 45 -6.44 -11.60 4.11
C LEU A 45 -5.75 -12.79 3.44
N GLN A 46 -6.31 -13.21 2.31
CA GLN A 46 -5.74 -14.17 1.39
C GLN A 46 -5.73 -13.56 -0.02
N VAL A 47 -4.74 -13.96 -0.81
CA VAL A 47 -4.59 -13.51 -2.20
C VAL A 47 -4.36 -14.69 -3.11
N GLU A 48 -4.59 -14.52 -4.39
CA GLU A 48 -4.30 -15.56 -5.37
C GLU A 48 -2.78 -15.71 -5.52
N LYS A 49 -2.29 -16.95 -5.52
CA LYS A 49 -0.88 -17.25 -5.82
C LYS A 49 -0.57 -16.91 -7.28
N TRP A 50 -1.52 -17.25 -8.14
CA TRP A 50 -1.47 -17.02 -9.58
C TRP A 50 -2.79 -16.42 -10.03
N CYS A 51 -2.77 -15.63 -11.10
CA CYS A 51 -3.98 -15.01 -11.65
C CYS A 51 -4.77 -15.93 -12.59
N PHE A 52 -4.67 -17.25 -12.38
CA PHE A 52 -5.41 -18.27 -13.08
C PHE A 52 -5.75 -19.43 -12.13
N MET A 53 -6.78 -20.19 -12.49
CA MET A 53 -7.17 -21.43 -11.85
C MET A 53 -6.82 -22.63 -12.75
N MET A 54 -6.55 -23.77 -12.12
CA MET A 54 -6.29 -25.05 -12.78
C MET A 54 -7.60 -25.83 -12.87
N CYS A 55 -8.07 -26.09 -14.07
CA CYS A 55 -9.27 -26.87 -14.36
C CYS A 55 -8.91 -28.23 -14.94
N LYS A 56 -9.66 -29.26 -14.55
CA LYS A 56 -9.66 -30.56 -15.25
C LYS A 56 -10.06 -30.30 -16.71
N ASN A 57 -9.37 -30.96 -17.65
CA ASN A 57 -9.64 -30.87 -19.08
C ASN A 57 -11.15 -30.80 -19.35
N LYS A 58 -11.62 -29.65 -19.86
CA LYS A 58 -13.03 -29.50 -20.28
C LYS A 58 -13.32 -30.31 -21.55
N THR A 59 -12.28 -30.74 -22.27
CA THR A 59 -12.38 -31.59 -23.46
C THR A 59 -11.27 -32.65 -23.53
N THR A 60 -11.43 -33.58 -24.47
CA THR A 60 -10.40 -34.57 -24.85
C THR A 60 -9.32 -34.02 -25.78
N ASP A 61 -9.39 -32.74 -26.18
CA ASP A 61 -8.37 -32.11 -27.01
C ASP A 61 -7.18 -31.67 -26.16
N TRP A 62 -6.01 -32.25 -26.45
CA TRP A 62 -4.74 -31.96 -25.77
C TRP A 62 -4.22 -30.53 -26.06
N ARG A 63 -4.82 -29.81 -27.02
CA ARG A 63 -4.49 -28.41 -27.34
C ARG A 63 -5.22 -27.40 -26.45
N GLU A 64 -6.25 -27.82 -25.73
CA GLU A 64 -6.97 -26.92 -24.83
C GLU A 64 -6.18 -26.67 -23.54
N LYS A 65 -6.16 -25.40 -23.12
CA LYS A 65 -5.48 -25.00 -21.89
C LYS A 65 -6.23 -25.54 -20.68
N THR A 66 -5.50 -26.16 -19.75
CA THR A 66 -6.01 -26.57 -18.43
C THR A 66 -6.10 -25.41 -17.44
N THR A 67 -5.84 -24.18 -17.87
CA THR A 67 -5.87 -22.99 -17.04
C THR A 67 -6.92 -22.01 -17.54
N GLU A 68 -7.72 -21.49 -16.62
CA GLU A 68 -8.65 -20.39 -16.87
C GLU A 68 -8.20 -19.17 -16.06
N ASP A 69 -8.14 -18.01 -16.68
CA ASP A 69 -7.75 -16.79 -15.98
C ASP A 69 -8.83 -16.41 -14.96
N PHE A 70 -8.40 -15.88 -13.82
CA PHE A 70 -9.32 -15.22 -12.92
C PHE A 70 -9.88 -13.95 -13.55
N SER A 71 -11.06 -13.54 -13.09
CA SER A 71 -11.54 -12.19 -13.33
C SER A 71 -10.49 -11.16 -12.88
N ASP A 72 -10.39 -10.07 -13.64
CA ASP A 72 -9.54 -8.95 -13.30
C ASP A 72 -9.88 -8.40 -11.89
N GLU A 73 -8.96 -7.64 -11.30
CA GLU A 73 -9.07 -6.98 -9.98
C GLU A 73 -8.85 -7.86 -8.75
N ARG A 74 -8.79 -9.19 -8.89
CA ARG A 74 -8.44 -10.07 -7.76
C ARG A 74 -7.04 -9.76 -7.24
N LEU A 75 -6.88 -9.77 -5.91
CA LEU A 75 -5.58 -9.53 -5.29
C LEU A 75 -4.65 -10.74 -5.51
N CYS A 76 -3.39 -10.47 -5.82
CA CYS A 76 -2.36 -11.48 -6.05
C CYS A 76 -1.05 -11.13 -5.34
N ASN A 77 -0.15 -12.08 -5.15
CA ASN A 77 1.19 -11.82 -4.61
C ASN A 77 2.07 -11.21 -5.70
N TYR A 78 2.44 -9.95 -5.55
CA TYR A 78 3.20 -9.21 -6.56
C TYR A 78 4.68 -9.12 -6.17
N ASP A 79 5.54 -9.42 -7.13
CA ASP A 79 6.94 -8.99 -7.16
C ASP A 79 7.37 -8.95 -8.63
N PRO A 80 8.19 -7.97 -9.04
CA PRO A 80 8.65 -7.89 -10.42
C PRO A 80 9.49 -9.10 -10.87
N PHE A 81 10.08 -9.85 -9.92
CA PHE A 81 11.00 -10.95 -10.19
C PHE A 81 10.52 -12.26 -9.57
N ASP A 82 10.45 -12.34 -8.25
CA ASP A 82 10.07 -13.55 -7.52
C ASP A 82 9.30 -13.20 -6.24
N PRO A 83 7.98 -13.47 -6.20
CA PRO A 83 7.12 -12.99 -5.14
C PRO A 83 7.40 -13.68 -3.80
N PRO A 84 7.90 -12.93 -2.80
CA PRO A 84 8.31 -13.53 -1.54
C PRO A 84 7.11 -14.10 -0.77
N ILE A 85 7.37 -15.15 0.00
CA ILE A 85 6.45 -15.68 1.00
C ILE A 85 7.13 -15.54 2.37
N PRO A 86 6.53 -14.85 3.36
CA PRO A 86 5.20 -14.24 3.32
C PRO A 86 5.10 -13.03 2.38
N VAL A 87 3.89 -12.78 1.87
CA VAL A 87 3.58 -11.69 0.93
C VAL A 87 4.04 -10.34 1.49
N LYS A 88 4.89 -9.64 0.72
CA LYS A 88 5.35 -8.29 1.05
C LYS A 88 4.50 -7.20 0.41
N ILE A 89 3.98 -7.43 -0.79
CA ILE A 89 3.16 -6.47 -1.52
C ILE A 89 2.15 -7.21 -2.38
N THR A 90 0.93 -6.70 -2.47
CA THR A 90 -0.09 -7.29 -3.34
C THR A 90 -0.19 -6.54 -4.66
N GLY A 91 -0.43 -7.29 -5.72
CA GLY A 91 -0.87 -6.78 -7.00
C GLY A 91 -2.35 -7.05 -7.24
N LYS A 92 -2.74 -6.85 -8.49
CA LYS A 92 -4.08 -7.13 -9.01
C LYS A 92 -3.97 -7.96 -10.28
N CYS A 93 -4.87 -8.93 -10.42
CA CYS A 93 -4.96 -9.75 -11.62
C CYS A 93 -5.48 -8.94 -12.79
N VAL A 94 -4.80 -9.07 -13.92
CA VAL A 94 -5.12 -8.41 -15.19
C VAL A 94 -4.74 -9.34 -16.33
N ASN A 95 -5.74 -9.84 -17.06
CA ASN A 95 -5.56 -10.77 -18.17
C ASN A 95 -4.61 -11.93 -17.81
N GLY A 96 -4.88 -12.60 -16.69
CA GLY A 96 -4.09 -13.75 -16.23
C GLY A 96 -2.72 -13.40 -15.61
N SER A 97 -2.33 -12.13 -15.54
CA SER A 97 -1.06 -11.68 -14.95
C SER A 97 -1.26 -10.86 -13.68
N CYS A 98 -0.39 -11.06 -12.69
CA CYS A 98 -0.36 -10.23 -11.49
C CYS A 98 0.39 -8.93 -11.79
N ARG A 99 -0.28 -7.78 -11.70
CA ARG A 99 0.30 -6.47 -12.03
C ARG A 99 0.30 -5.56 -10.81
N ASN A 100 1.21 -4.58 -10.83
CA ASN A 100 1.22 -3.51 -9.85
C ASN A 100 -0.12 -2.73 -9.93
N PRO A 101 -0.83 -2.49 -8.81
CA PRO A 101 -2.10 -1.77 -8.82
C PRO A 101 -1.98 -0.40 -9.49
N ASP A 102 -0.91 0.37 -9.24
CA ASP A 102 -0.71 1.70 -9.79
C ASP A 102 -0.61 1.70 -11.34
N SER A 103 -0.31 0.54 -11.94
CA SER A 103 -0.34 0.38 -13.40
C SER A 103 -1.76 0.21 -13.99
N ILE A 104 -2.76 -0.03 -13.14
CA ILE A 104 -4.15 -0.39 -13.49
C ILE A 104 -5.09 0.80 -13.35
N ALA A 105 -4.86 1.69 -12.38
CA ALA A 105 -5.59 2.97 -12.25
C ALA A 105 -5.60 3.79 -13.56
N LYS A 106 -4.65 3.50 -14.47
CA LYS A 106 -4.63 3.96 -15.86
C LYS A 106 -5.90 3.67 -16.67
N ARG A 107 -6.76 2.74 -16.25
CA ARG A 107 -7.88 2.21 -17.06
C ARG A 107 -9.15 3.07 -17.01
N THR A 108 -9.40 3.82 -15.93
CA THR A 108 -10.66 4.57 -15.77
C THR A 108 -10.53 6.06 -16.05
N ASN A 109 -9.30 6.58 -16.24
CA ASN A 109 -8.98 8.00 -16.47
C ASN A 109 -9.57 8.98 -15.44
N LYS A 110 -10.04 8.48 -14.29
CA LYS A 110 -10.69 9.32 -13.27
C LYS A 110 -9.68 10.17 -12.51
N GLU A 111 -8.51 9.60 -12.23
CA GLU A 111 -7.35 10.31 -11.71
C GLU A 111 -6.10 9.95 -12.55
N PRO A 112 -5.20 10.91 -12.85
CA PRO A 112 -3.97 10.60 -13.58
C PRO A 112 -3.09 9.64 -12.78
N ALA A 113 -2.71 8.51 -13.39
CA ALA A 113 -1.76 7.59 -12.79
C ALA A 113 -0.37 8.24 -12.76
N CYS A 114 0.10 8.58 -11.56
CA CYS A 114 1.40 9.21 -11.36
C CYS A 114 2.44 8.19 -10.88
N PHE A 115 3.64 8.29 -11.43
CA PHE A 115 4.80 7.64 -10.85
C PHE A 115 5.16 8.33 -9.54
N ASP A 116 5.79 7.55 -8.67
CA ASP A 116 6.45 8.09 -7.51
C ASP A 116 7.65 8.96 -7.93
N TYR A 117 8.09 9.86 -7.06
CA TYR A 117 9.17 10.81 -7.36
C TYR A 117 10.36 10.62 -6.44
N GLU A 118 11.54 11.06 -6.90
CA GLU A 118 12.79 10.92 -6.17
C GLU A 118 12.81 11.79 -4.92
N ARG A 119 13.36 11.23 -3.84
CA ARG A 119 13.40 11.83 -2.51
C ARG A 119 14.73 11.60 -1.85
N MET A 120 15.16 12.58 -1.05
CA MET A 120 16.36 12.50 -0.22
C MET A 120 16.01 12.63 1.26
N MET A 121 16.76 11.95 2.12
CA MET A 121 16.58 12.07 3.56
C MET A 121 17.23 13.35 4.11
N TYR A 122 16.45 14.17 4.84
CA TYR A 122 16.93 15.34 5.55
C TYR A 122 16.24 15.46 6.93
N ASP A 123 17.04 15.49 8.00
CA ASP A 123 16.58 15.55 9.41
C ASP A 123 15.44 14.57 9.79
N GLY A 124 15.45 13.37 9.20
CA GLY A 124 14.46 12.33 9.45
C GLY A 124 13.19 12.44 8.62
N GLU A 125 13.12 13.38 7.67
CA GLU A 125 12.04 13.51 6.68
C GLU A 125 12.58 13.13 5.29
N GLU A 126 11.75 12.52 4.46
CA GLU A 126 12.01 12.44 3.01
C GLU A 126 11.54 13.74 2.37
N VAL A 127 12.45 14.43 1.67
CA VAL A 127 12.16 15.65 0.92
C VAL A 127 12.26 15.38 -0.57
N ALA A 128 11.40 16.01 -1.36
CA ALA A 128 11.41 15.84 -2.80
C ALA A 128 12.73 16.33 -3.39
N GLU A 129 13.34 15.55 -4.26
CA GLU A 129 14.54 16.00 -4.99
C GLU A 129 14.17 17.12 -5.96
N GLU A 130 13.04 16.95 -6.65
CA GLU A 130 12.46 17.94 -7.55
C GLU A 130 10.98 18.22 -7.20
N CYS A 131 10.48 19.39 -7.58
CA CYS A 131 9.08 19.79 -7.37
C CYS A 131 8.14 19.29 -8.46
N LYS A 132 8.45 18.14 -9.06
CA LYS A 132 7.69 17.53 -10.15
C LYS A 132 7.53 16.03 -9.93
N LYS A 133 6.49 15.47 -10.52
CA LYS A 133 6.29 14.02 -10.67
C LYS A 133 5.75 13.72 -12.05
N SER A 134 6.11 12.58 -12.63
CA SER A 134 5.63 12.18 -13.94
C SER A 134 4.30 11.44 -13.83
N CYS A 135 3.31 11.80 -14.65
CA CYS A 135 1.99 11.18 -14.67
C CYS A 135 1.54 10.87 -16.09
N TYR A 136 0.75 9.81 -16.25
CA TYR A 136 0.03 9.54 -17.49
C TYR A 136 -1.21 10.43 -17.55
N ILE A 137 -1.23 11.38 -18.50
CA ILE A 137 -2.36 12.28 -18.71
C ILE A 137 -2.87 12.09 -20.13
N ASN A 138 -4.03 11.43 -20.26
CA ASN A 138 -4.66 11.10 -21.54
C ASN A 138 -3.77 10.27 -22.49
N GLY A 139 -2.92 9.40 -21.94
CA GLY A 139 -2.02 8.52 -22.71
C GLY A 139 -0.54 8.81 -22.57
N PRO A 140 -0.02 10.02 -22.90
CA PRO A 140 1.39 10.34 -22.74
C PRO A 140 1.79 10.62 -21.28
N ILE A 141 3.06 10.35 -20.97
CA ILE A 141 3.68 10.78 -19.71
C ILE A 141 3.94 12.28 -19.78
N LYS A 142 3.51 13.01 -18.76
CA LYS A 142 3.75 14.45 -18.56
C LYS A 142 4.18 14.71 -17.14
N ASP A 143 5.09 15.65 -16.95
CA ASP A 143 5.43 16.11 -15.61
C ASP A 143 4.35 17.04 -15.08
N VAL A 144 3.92 16.80 -13.85
CA VAL A 144 3.02 17.66 -13.09
C VAL A 144 3.74 18.19 -11.86
N ASN A 145 3.38 19.39 -11.45
CA ASN A 145 3.94 20.01 -10.26
C ASN A 145 3.52 19.22 -9.00
N LEU A 146 4.46 19.05 -8.07
CA LEU A 146 4.10 18.70 -6.70
C LEU A 146 3.26 19.81 -6.08
N LYS A 147 2.50 19.46 -5.04
CA LYS A 147 1.65 20.43 -4.34
C LYS A 147 2.51 21.57 -3.75
N ASP A 148 2.01 22.79 -3.85
CA ASP A 148 2.68 23.94 -3.24
C ASP A 148 2.83 23.74 -1.72
N GLY A 149 4.01 24.10 -1.21
CA GLY A 149 4.40 23.89 0.18
C GLY A 149 5.00 22.52 0.49
N GLU A 150 5.10 21.61 -0.48
CA GLU A 150 5.90 20.38 -0.36
C GLU A 150 7.38 20.73 -0.13
N LYS A 151 8.07 20.02 0.76
CA LYS A 151 9.51 20.25 1.00
C LYS A 151 10.34 19.69 -0.15
N CYS A 152 11.33 20.46 -0.59
CA CYS A 152 12.23 20.09 -1.66
C CYS A 152 13.70 20.34 -1.33
N VAL A 153 14.60 19.68 -2.05
CA VAL A 153 16.05 19.91 -1.95
C VAL A 153 16.37 21.26 -2.61
N TYR A 154 16.86 22.22 -1.81
CA TYR A 154 17.29 23.52 -2.32
C TYR A 154 18.79 23.56 -2.60
N GLU A 155 19.59 22.92 -1.73
CA GLU A 155 21.04 22.88 -1.88
C GLU A 155 21.57 21.53 -1.39
N LYS A 156 22.55 21.01 -2.13
CA LYS A 156 23.28 19.78 -1.82
C LYS A 156 24.75 20.12 -1.57
N ALA A 157 25.38 19.41 -0.64
CA ALA A 157 26.83 19.41 -0.54
C ALA A 157 27.42 18.64 -1.74
N PRO A 158 28.49 19.15 -2.37
CA PRO A 158 29.16 18.44 -3.45
C PRO A 158 29.69 17.09 -2.96
N TYR A 159 29.72 16.12 -3.87
CA TYR A 159 30.28 14.80 -3.63
C TYR A 159 31.77 14.91 -3.26
N LEU A 160 32.12 14.59 -2.01
CA LEU A 160 33.50 14.54 -1.54
C LEU A 160 33.81 13.14 -1.02
N LEU A 161 34.89 12.54 -1.54
CA LEU A 161 35.52 11.32 -1.00
C LEU A 161 34.62 10.08 -0.88
N GLY A 162 33.80 9.78 -1.88
CA GLY A 162 33.05 8.51 -1.89
C GLY A 162 31.75 8.52 -1.07
N LEU A 163 31.41 9.64 -0.43
CA LEU A 163 30.20 9.79 0.39
C LEU A 163 29.07 10.34 -0.48
N SER A 164 27.88 9.71 -0.39
CA SER A 164 26.68 10.11 -1.13
C SER A 164 26.33 11.58 -0.91
N GLU A 165 25.75 12.24 -1.93
CA GLU A 165 25.26 13.61 -1.83
C GLU A 165 24.40 13.80 -0.58
N LYS A 166 24.64 14.91 0.15
CA LYS A 166 23.91 15.24 1.37
C LYS A 166 23.18 16.55 1.20
N VAL A 167 21.88 16.55 1.50
CA VAL A 167 21.07 17.76 1.51
C VAL A 167 21.59 18.70 2.59
N THR A 168 21.95 19.93 2.21
CA THR A 168 22.41 20.98 3.13
C THR A 168 21.30 21.95 3.47
N LYS A 169 20.45 22.29 2.49
CA LYS A 169 19.29 23.17 2.67
C LYS A 169 18.07 22.62 1.96
N VAL A 170 16.93 22.85 2.59
CA VAL A 170 15.60 22.52 2.05
C VAL A 170 14.83 23.80 1.76
N GLY A 171 14.02 23.74 0.71
CA GLY A 171 13.09 24.77 0.28
C GLY A 171 11.65 24.27 0.28
N THR A 172 10.76 25.02 -0.37
CA THR A 172 9.37 24.61 -0.62
C THR A 172 9.04 24.68 -2.10
N CYS A 173 8.25 23.74 -2.57
CA CYS A 173 7.70 23.75 -3.91
C CYS A 173 6.72 24.90 -4.09
N LYS A 174 6.92 25.65 -5.17
CA LYS A 174 6.02 26.69 -5.66
C LYS A 174 6.02 26.65 -7.18
N ASP A 175 4.87 26.42 -7.79
CA ASP A 175 4.71 26.38 -9.26
C ASP A 175 5.71 25.43 -9.95
N GLY A 176 6.01 24.29 -9.31
CA GLY A 176 6.93 23.27 -9.84
C GLY A 176 8.41 23.57 -9.67
N SER A 177 8.78 24.63 -8.95
CA SER A 177 10.16 25.01 -8.63
C SER A 177 10.43 24.99 -7.13
N CYS A 178 11.66 24.66 -6.72
CA CYS A 178 12.06 24.67 -5.32
C CYS A 178 12.53 26.07 -4.90
N SER A 179 11.73 26.77 -4.09
CA SER A 179 12.09 28.08 -3.56
C SER A 179 12.78 27.97 -2.20
N LYS A 180 13.78 28.82 -1.94
CA LYS A 180 14.43 28.95 -0.63
C LYS A 180 13.45 29.42 0.45
N THR A 181 12.37 30.09 0.06
CA THR A 181 11.41 30.69 0.99
C THR A 181 10.71 29.58 1.77
N GLN A 182 10.93 29.53 3.09
CA GLN A 182 10.30 28.56 3.98
C GLN A 182 8.92 29.03 4.44
N GLU A 183 8.07 29.47 3.52
CA GLU A 183 6.70 29.85 3.84
C GLU A 183 5.90 28.59 4.20
N CYS A 184 5.48 28.50 5.46
CA CYS A 184 4.59 27.44 5.97
C CYS A 184 5.14 26.01 5.84
N LEU A 185 6.28 25.71 6.48
CA LEU A 185 6.88 24.37 6.42
C LEU A 185 5.98 23.29 7.05
N ARG A 186 5.54 22.35 6.22
CA ARG A 186 4.95 21.09 6.66
C ARG A 186 6.03 20.17 7.20
N LYS A 187 5.81 19.58 8.37
CA LYS A 187 6.65 18.50 8.87
C LYS A 187 6.01 17.18 8.50
N LYS A 188 6.70 16.32 7.76
CA LYS A 188 6.23 14.98 7.44
C LYS A 188 6.94 13.92 8.28
N LEU A 189 6.24 12.85 8.59
CA LEU A 189 6.79 11.68 9.26
C LEU A 189 6.80 10.51 8.30
N LEU A 190 7.98 9.89 8.17
CA LEU A 190 8.17 8.70 7.35
C LEU A 190 7.43 7.51 7.97
N VAL A 191 6.59 6.85 7.19
CA VAL A 191 5.93 5.60 7.57
C VAL A 191 6.74 4.41 7.05
N TYR A 192 7.10 4.47 5.77
CA TYR A 192 8.03 3.56 5.11
C TYR A 192 8.68 4.31 3.93
N PRO A 193 9.81 3.85 3.37
CA PRO A 193 10.48 4.52 2.26
C PRO A 193 9.52 4.83 1.12
N GLY A 194 9.42 6.11 0.78
CA GLY A 194 8.53 6.63 -0.24
C GLY A 194 7.09 6.92 0.19
N PHE A 195 6.76 6.80 1.46
CA PHE A 195 5.44 7.15 1.99
C PHE A 195 5.54 7.82 3.35
N SER A 196 5.08 9.07 3.38
CA SER A 196 5.09 9.92 4.56
C SER A 196 3.73 10.61 4.75
N VAL A 197 3.40 10.93 5.99
CA VAL A 197 2.18 11.67 6.35
C VAL A 197 2.53 12.96 7.07
N ASP A 198 1.64 13.95 7.04
CA ASP A 198 1.84 15.19 7.79
C ASP A 198 1.84 14.91 9.30
N LYS A 199 2.77 15.51 10.04
CA LYS A 199 2.82 15.37 11.50
C LYS A 199 1.59 15.99 12.15
N ASP A 200 1.20 17.16 11.67
CA ASP A 200 0.16 18.01 12.24
C ASP A 200 -0.78 18.52 11.14
N CYS A 201 -2.04 18.74 11.48
CA CYS A 201 -3.05 19.29 10.55
C CYS A 201 -3.07 20.81 10.47
N THR A 202 -2.08 21.46 11.08
CA THR A 202 -1.88 22.89 11.01
C THR A 202 -0.40 23.18 10.87
N VAL A 203 -0.06 24.18 10.07
CA VAL A 203 1.30 24.66 9.90
C VAL A 203 1.43 26.09 10.40
N ASN A 204 2.59 26.39 10.98
CA ASN A 204 2.96 27.75 11.33
C ASN A 204 3.72 28.37 10.17
N CYS A 205 3.24 29.53 9.72
CA CYS A 205 3.87 30.31 8.67
C CYS A 205 4.74 31.42 9.26
N SER A 206 5.67 31.92 8.46
CA SER A 206 6.65 32.96 8.83
C SER A 206 6.01 34.22 9.43
N ASP A 207 4.77 34.53 9.04
CA ASP A 207 4.01 35.71 9.51
C ASP A 207 3.23 35.48 10.82
N ASN A 208 3.60 34.46 11.61
CA ASN A 208 2.84 33.96 12.77
C ASN A 208 1.39 33.55 12.45
N GLN A 209 1.03 33.44 11.17
CA GLN A 209 -0.26 32.90 10.76
C GLN A 209 -0.25 31.38 10.85
N ARG A 210 -1.27 30.83 11.50
CA ARG A 210 -1.49 29.38 11.57
C ARG A 210 -2.46 28.99 10.45
N LYS A 211 -1.99 28.20 9.50
CA LYS A 211 -2.81 27.69 8.38
C LYS A 211 -3.27 26.27 8.66
N GLN A 212 -4.54 25.99 8.40
CA GLN A 212 -5.08 24.63 8.45
C GLN A 212 -4.74 23.90 7.15
N LEU A 213 -4.37 22.63 7.25
CA LEU A 213 -4.25 21.76 6.08
C LEU A 213 -5.64 21.39 5.56
N ASP A 214 -5.71 21.07 4.27
CA ASP A 214 -6.97 20.71 3.61
C ASP A 214 -7.62 19.50 4.30
N ASN A 215 -8.95 19.54 4.41
CA ASN A 215 -9.70 18.42 4.93
C ASN A 215 -9.43 17.16 4.09
N GLY A 216 -9.19 16.05 4.77
CA GLY A 216 -8.80 14.79 4.15
C GLY A 216 -7.29 14.59 4.02
N THR A 217 -6.43 15.57 4.28
CA THR A 217 -4.97 15.37 4.27
C THR A 217 -4.57 14.30 5.30
N MET A 218 -3.78 13.29 4.90
CA MET A 218 -3.33 12.24 5.84
C MET A 218 -2.35 12.81 6.87
N CYS A 219 -2.54 12.43 8.13
CA CYS A 219 -1.75 12.92 9.25
C CYS A 219 -1.40 11.81 10.23
N ALA A 220 -0.35 12.01 11.03
CA ALA A 220 0.03 11.09 12.09
C ALA A 220 -0.88 11.26 13.32
N LEU A 221 -1.87 10.37 13.46
CA LEU A 221 -2.81 10.39 14.59
C LEU A 221 -2.16 9.92 15.88
N ARG A 222 -1.33 8.87 15.79
CA ARG A 222 -0.55 8.36 16.92
C ARG A 222 0.87 8.09 16.48
N THR A 223 1.82 8.56 17.28
CA THR A 223 3.24 8.32 17.07
C THR A 223 3.84 7.69 18.32
N SER A 224 4.98 7.03 18.14
CA SER A 224 5.83 6.61 19.24
C SER A 224 7.25 7.05 18.96
N THR A 225 7.96 7.43 20.01
CA THR A 225 9.40 7.63 19.93
C THR A 225 10.04 6.26 20.09
N SER A 226 10.73 5.78 19.07
CA SER A 226 11.59 4.61 19.27
C SER A 226 12.72 5.02 20.22
N GLY A 227 12.66 4.52 21.45
CA GLY A 227 13.77 4.64 22.38
C GLY A 227 14.92 3.81 21.84
N PHE A 228 16.00 4.46 21.42
CA PHE A 228 17.30 3.85 21.10
C PHE A 228 17.27 2.73 20.03
N SER A 229 17.64 3.07 18.79
CA SER A 229 18.14 2.05 17.86
C SER A 229 19.63 1.82 18.14
N PHE A 230 20.18 0.64 17.83
CA PHE A 230 21.64 0.40 17.87
C PHE A 230 22.46 1.43 17.03
N TRP A 231 21.80 2.21 16.17
CA TRP A 231 22.37 3.32 15.42
C TRP A 231 22.55 4.62 16.23
N SER A 232 21.99 4.72 17.43
CA SER A 232 22.14 5.88 18.33
C SER A 232 23.58 6.08 18.80
N ILE A 233 24.44 5.07 18.66
CA ILE A 233 25.89 5.13 18.93
C ILE A 233 26.63 5.94 17.82
N PHE A 234 26.04 6.08 16.63
CA PHE A 234 26.60 6.87 15.51
C PHE A 234 25.92 8.24 15.34
N GLY A 235 25.32 8.81 16.40
CA GLY A 235 24.82 10.18 16.39
C GLY A 235 23.54 10.43 15.59
N LYS A 236 22.76 9.40 15.21
CA LYS A 236 21.44 9.59 14.60
C LYS A 236 20.37 9.88 15.67
N LYS A 237 19.62 10.97 15.47
CA LYS A 237 18.47 11.37 16.30
C LYS A 237 17.41 10.24 16.39
N PRO A 238 16.65 10.15 17.49
CA PRO A 238 15.56 9.19 17.61
C PRO A 238 14.55 9.37 16.46
N SER A 239 14.18 8.27 15.80
CA SER A 239 13.15 8.27 14.77
C SER A 239 11.77 8.23 15.42
N THR A 240 10.90 9.15 15.01
CA THR A 240 9.48 9.12 15.37
C THR A 240 8.80 8.11 14.45
N LEU A 241 8.21 7.07 15.02
CA LEU A 241 7.47 6.05 14.29
C LEU A 241 5.99 6.40 14.27
N VAL A 242 5.38 6.39 13.09
CA VAL A 242 3.93 6.55 12.93
C VAL A 242 3.25 5.20 13.25
N GLN A 243 2.40 5.19 14.26
CA GLN A 243 1.66 3.99 14.68
C GLN A 243 0.23 3.98 14.15
N GLU A 244 -0.34 5.16 13.92
CA GLU A 244 -1.72 5.30 13.44
C GLU A 244 -1.81 6.54 12.54
N ILE A 245 -2.47 6.37 11.39
CA ILE A 245 -2.75 7.44 10.43
C ILE A 245 -4.21 7.87 10.60
N GLY A 246 -4.42 9.18 10.62
CA GLY A 246 -5.73 9.81 10.54
C GLY A 246 -5.82 10.76 9.35
N ASN A 247 -6.91 11.51 9.31
CA ASN A 247 -7.14 12.53 8.29
C ASN A 247 -7.38 13.88 8.98
N CYS A 248 -6.94 14.95 8.34
CA CYS A 248 -7.18 16.30 8.81
C CYS A 248 -8.65 16.68 8.63
N TYR A 249 -9.25 17.18 9.70
CA TYR A 249 -10.58 17.78 9.68
C TYR A 249 -10.61 18.97 10.62
N ALA A 250 -10.93 20.16 10.08
CA ALA A 250 -10.95 21.41 10.85
C ALA A 250 -9.66 21.65 11.66
N GLY A 251 -8.50 21.39 11.05
CA GLY A 251 -7.18 21.57 11.67
C GLY A 251 -6.80 20.51 12.73
N LYS A 252 -7.58 19.44 12.90
CA LYS A 252 -7.26 18.33 13.82
C LYS A 252 -7.03 17.04 13.05
N CYS A 253 -6.08 16.24 13.51
CA CYS A 253 -5.90 14.88 13.00
C CYS A 253 -6.92 13.96 13.68
N VAL A 254 -7.85 13.39 12.92
CA VAL A 254 -8.91 12.55 13.45
C VAL A 254 -8.88 11.16 12.81
N ARG A 255 -9.35 10.16 13.56
CA ARG A 255 -9.51 8.80 13.03
C ARG A 255 -10.59 8.82 11.93
N PRO A 256 -10.40 8.11 10.80
CA PRO A 256 -11.43 7.97 9.79
C PRO A 256 -12.72 7.39 10.39
N ALA A 257 -13.87 7.75 9.81
CA ALA A 257 -15.15 7.23 10.23
C ALA A 257 -15.20 5.69 10.12
N ARG A 258 -15.98 5.05 11.00
CA ARG A 258 -16.22 3.61 10.91
C ARG A 258 -16.85 3.29 9.55
N TYR A 259 -16.29 2.32 8.87
CA TYR A 259 -16.80 1.81 7.61
C TYR A 259 -16.85 0.29 7.62
N ILE A 260 -18.04 -0.26 7.46
CA ILE A 260 -18.25 -1.69 7.24
C ILE A 260 -18.88 -1.80 5.86
N VAL A 261 -18.19 -2.49 4.96
CA VAL A 261 -18.66 -2.74 3.60
C VAL A 261 -20.10 -3.27 3.65
N PRO A 262 -21.04 -2.63 2.93
CA PRO A 262 -22.43 -3.06 2.93
C PRO A 262 -22.56 -4.45 2.29
N PRO A 263 -23.59 -5.23 2.68
CA PRO A 263 -23.89 -6.48 2.01
C PRO A 263 -24.13 -6.23 0.52
N HIS A 264 -23.67 -7.15 -0.31
CA HIS A 264 -23.92 -7.10 -1.74
C HIS A 264 -25.35 -7.61 -2.01
N ASN A 265 -26.21 -6.78 -2.58
CA ASN A 265 -27.55 -7.18 -2.99
C ASN A 265 -27.43 -8.04 -4.26
N THR A 266 -27.45 -9.35 -4.08
CA THR A 266 -27.18 -10.32 -5.15
C THR A 266 -28.41 -10.49 -6.04
N THR A 267 -28.25 -10.42 -7.37
CA THR A 267 -29.32 -10.85 -8.29
C THR A 267 -29.25 -12.34 -8.63
N LYS A 268 -28.08 -12.98 -8.44
CA LYS A 268 -27.81 -14.35 -8.88
C LYS A 268 -27.04 -15.21 -7.87
N GLY A 269 -27.14 -14.92 -6.57
CA GLY A 269 -26.41 -15.66 -5.54
C GLY A 269 -24.89 -15.41 -5.54
N CYS A 270 -24.44 -14.32 -6.15
CA CYS A 270 -23.03 -13.91 -6.18
C CYS A 270 -22.60 -13.34 -4.83
N ASN A 271 -21.42 -13.69 -4.34
CA ASN A 271 -20.96 -13.23 -3.03
C ASN A 271 -19.71 -12.36 -3.15
N GLY A 272 -19.76 -11.18 -2.53
CA GLY A 272 -18.62 -10.29 -2.44
C GLY A 272 -17.67 -10.74 -1.34
N THR A 273 -16.37 -10.83 -1.64
CA THR A 273 -15.37 -11.10 -0.60
C THR A 273 -14.92 -9.80 0.07
N ASN A 274 -14.73 -9.86 1.39
CA ASN A 274 -14.41 -8.71 2.23
C ASN A 274 -13.17 -9.02 3.07
N VAL A 275 -12.38 -8.00 3.37
CA VAL A 275 -11.22 -8.08 4.26
C VAL A 275 -11.50 -7.29 5.53
N PHE A 276 -11.40 -7.98 6.67
CA PHE A 276 -11.40 -7.34 7.97
C PHE A 276 -10.01 -6.78 8.25
N ILE A 277 -9.92 -5.47 8.47
CA ILE A 277 -8.67 -4.79 8.80
C ILE A 277 -8.63 -4.53 10.31
N HIS A 278 -9.68 -3.93 10.86
CA HIS A 278 -9.89 -3.78 12.30
C HIS A 278 -11.38 -3.58 12.62
N GLN A 279 -11.76 -3.46 13.90
CA GLN A 279 -13.16 -3.40 14.37
C GLN A 279 -14.03 -2.31 13.70
N ASN A 280 -13.40 -1.22 13.24
CA ASN A 280 -14.09 -0.11 12.60
C ASN A 280 -13.90 -0.07 11.08
N LEU A 281 -13.19 -1.04 10.49
CA LEU A 281 -12.91 -1.06 9.06
C LEU A 281 -12.93 -2.47 8.48
N THR A 282 -13.93 -2.71 7.65
CA THR A 282 -13.98 -3.86 6.74
C THR A 282 -14.27 -3.34 5.34
N VAL A 283 -13.42 -3.70 4.39
CA VAL A 283 -13.54 -3.24 2.98
C VAL A 283 -13.71 -4.43 2.05
N ALA A 284 -14.16 -4.18 0.83
CA ALA A 284 -14.16 -5.18 -0.22
C ALA A 284 -12.71 -5.61 -0.55
N THR A 285 -12.45 -6.88 -0.85
CA THR A 285 -11.14 -7.31 -1.37
C THR A 285 -10.90 -6.78 -2.80
N HIS A 286 -11.96 -6.78 -3.61
CA HIS A 286 -12.04 -6.23 -4.97
C HIS A 286 -13.48 -5.81 -5.28
N CYS A 287 -13.68 -5.14 -6.42
CA CYS A 287 -14.94 -4.49 -6.80
C CYS A 287 -15.90 -5.37 -7.60
N GLN A 288 -15.72 -6.68 -7.49
CA GLN A 288 -16.58 -7.69 -8.12
C GLN A 288 -17.07 -8.68 -7.06
N ALA A 289 -18.22 -9.30 -7.30
CA ALA A 289 -18.76 -10.40 -6.53
C ALA A 289 -18.74 -11.66 -7.41
N ASP A 290 -18.23 -12.76 -6.87
CA ASP A 290 -18.10 -14.00 -7.63
C ASP A 290 -19.40 -14.81 -7.53
N CYS A 291 -19.85 -15.34 -8.66
CA CYS A 291 -21.06 -16.13 -8.78
C CYS A 291 -20.71 -17.63 -8.86
N GLY A 292 -21.62 -18.50 -8.41
CA GLY A 292 -21.41 -19.96 -8.38
C GLY A 292 -21.27 -20.59 -9.77
N ASP A 293 -21.72 -19.91 -10.82
CA ASP A 293 -21.61 -20.32 -12.23
C ASP A 293 -20.28 -19.89 -12.88
N GLY A 294 -19.37 -19.26 -12.11
CA GLY A 294 -18.08 -18.76 -12.60
C GLY A 294 -18.14 -17.37 -13.23
N THR A 295 -19.31 -16.72 -13.24
CA THR A 295 -19.44 -15.31 -13.65
C THR A 295 -19.14 -14.36 -12.47
N SER A 296 -19.09 -13.06 -12.73
CA SER A 296 -18.99 -12.03 -11.69
C SER A 296 -19.96 -10.88 -11.92
N GLU A 297 -20.41 -10.26 -10.83
CA GLU A 297 -21.23 -9.04 -10.82
C GLU A 297 -20.42 -7.87 -10.25
N HIS A 298 -20.63 -6.66 -10.77
CA HIS A 298 -19.98 -5.47 -10.21
C HIS A 298 -20.57 -5.13 -8.84
N ARG A 299 -19.70 -4.79 -7.89
CA ARG A 299 -20.14 -4.22 -6.61
C ARG A 299 -20.55 -2.76 -6.81
N GLY A 300 -21.37 -2.27 -5.88
CA GLY A 300 -21.85 -0.89 -5.90
C GLY A 300 -20.72 0.13 -5.98
N GLU A 301 -20.96 1.17 -6.77
CA GLU A 301 -20.09 2.34 -6.92
C GLU A 301 -19.80 3.00 -5.56
N GLY A 302 -18.56 3.46 -5.36
CA GLY A 302 -18.13 4.16 -4.16
C GLY A 302 -17.87 3.30 -2.92
N ILE A 303 -18.12 1.99 -2.98
CA ILE A 303 -17.77 1.05 -1.89
C ILE A 303 -16.25 1.04 -1.70
N PHE A 304 -15.77 1.12 -0.45
CA PHE A 304 -14.35 0.97 -0.18
C PHE A 304 -13.85 -0.45 -0.46
N CYS A 305 -12.69 -0.51 -1.12
CA CYS A 305 -12.02 -1.73 -1.54
C CYS A 305 -10.54 -1.70 -1.15
N LEU A 306 -9.91 -2.86 -1.06
CA LEU A 306 -8.47 -2.96 -0.82
C LEU A 306 -7.73 -2.71 -2.14
N TRP A 307 -7.12 -1.53 -2.25
CA TRP A 307 -6.31 -1.15 -3.39
C TRP A 307 -5.00 -1.92 -3.41
N MET A 308 -4.26 -1.81 -2.31
CA MET A 308 -2.97 -2.46 -2.13
C MET A 308 -2.73 -2.80 -0.67
N TYR A 309 -2.13 -3.95 -0.43
CA TYR A 309 -1.50 -4.31 0.83
C TYR A 309 0.03 -4.27 0.69
N ARG A 310 0.71 -3.81 1.72
CA ARG A 310 2.16 -3.87 1.86
C ARG A 310 2.56 -4.22 3.29
N ARG A 311 3.55 -5.10 3.46
CA ARG A 311 4.21 -5.36 4.74
C ARG A 311 5.55 -4.64 4.77
N HIS A 312 5.79 -3.87 5.84
CA HIS A 312 7.07 -3.23 6.09
C HIS A 312 7.42 -3.34 7.58
N ASP A 313 8.56 -3.98 7.87
CA ASP A 313 8.97 -4.35 9.23
C ASP A 313 7.87 -5.12 9.98
N HIS A 314 7.27 -4.51 10.99
CA HIS A 314 6.17 -5.05 11.80
C HIS A 314 4.82 -4.43 11.45
N LEU A 315 4.73 -3.58 10.43
CA LEU A 315 3.49 -2.92 10.02
C LEU A 315 2.90 -3.59 8.78
N ASP A 316 1.63 -3.96 8.90
CA ASP A 316 0.74 -4.29 7.79
C ASP A 316 0.04 -3.00 7.35
N ILE A 317 0.24 -2.63 6.08
CA ILE A 317 -0.14 -1.35 5.50
C ILE A 317 -1.22 -1.62 4.45
N TYR A 318 -2.40 -1.07 4.69
CA TYR A 318 -3.55 -1.21 3.82
C TYR A 318 -3.85 0.13 3.15
N LYS A 319 -3.64 0.21 1.83
CA LYS A 319 -4.13 1.32 1.02
C LYS A 319 -5.55 1.01 0.59
N ILE A 320 -6.47 1.89 0.92
CA ILE A 320 -7.89 1.74 0.63
C ILE A 320 -8.21 2.52 -0.63
N GLY A 321 -9.02 1.92 -1.48
CA GLY A 321 -9.56 2.50 -2.69
C GLY A 321 -11.09 2.60 -2.63
N PHE A 322 -11.70 2.97 -3.73
CA PHE A 322 -13.15 2.92 -3.93
C PHE A 322 -13.50 2.19 -5.22
N CYS A 323 -14.65 1.54 -5.25
CA CYS A 323 -15.13 0.88 -6.45
C CYS A 323 -15.64 1.87 -7.48
N TYR A 324 -15.15 1.73 -8.71
CA TYR A 324 -15.61 2.47 -9.88
C TYR A 324 -15.62 1.58 -11.12
N CYS A 325 -16.78 1.38 -11.74
CA CYS A 325 -16.97 0.51 -12.90
C CYS A 325 -16.41 -0.91 -12.72
N GLY A 326 -16.56 -1.49 -11.52
CA GLY A 326 -16.05 -2.83 -11.20
C GLY A 326 -14.55 -2.90 -10.93
N ILE A 327 -13.84 -1.77 -10.96
CA ILE A 327 -12.41 -1.63 -10.67
C ILE A 327 -12.23 -0.95 -9.31
N CYS A 328 -11.23 -1.38 -8.54
CA CYS A 328 -10.86 -0.68 -7.31
C CYS A 328 -9.90 0.45 -7.67
N GLU A 329 -10.32 1.70 -7.55
CA GLU A 329 -9.47 2.87 -7.84
C GLU A 329 -8.77 3.35 -6.57
N PRO A 330 -7.55 3.92 -6.66
CA PRO A 330 -6.83 4.43 -5.50
C PRO A 330 -7.62 5.55 -4.82
N HIS A 331 -7.61 5.57 -3.49
CA HIS A 331 -8.05 6.70 -2.70
C HIS A 331 -6.85 7.24 -1.93
N ASP A 332 -6.15 8.21 -2.53
CA ASP A 332 -4.83 8.68 -2.11
C ASP A 332 -4.72 9.17 -0.65
N ASN A 333 -5.84 9.38 0.02
CA ASN A 333 -5.90 9.88 1.39
C ASN A 333 -6.40 8.85 2.41
N TYR A 334 -6.50 7.56 2.06
CA TYR A 334 -6.92 6.53 3.01
C TYR A 334 -5.94 5.36 3.09
N THR A 335 -5.01 5.46 4.03
CA THR A 335 -4.07 4.38 4.39
C THR A 335 -4.22 4.02 5.86
N VAL A 336 -4.22 2.71 6.16
CA VAL A 336 -4.36 2.17 7.51
C VAL A 336 -3.14 1.34 7.87
N LEU A 337 -2.62 1.56 9.07
CA LEU A 337 -1.51 0.80 9.65
C LEU A 337 -2.04 -0.16 10.71
N VAL A 338 -1.57 -1.40 10.66
CA VAL A 338 -1.86 -2.43 11.64
C VAL A 338 -0.54 -3.06 12.10
N ASP A 339 -0.36 -3.22 13.42
CA ASP A 339 0.79 -3.95 13.94
C ASP A 339 0.60 -5.45 13.71
N SER A 340 1.43 -6.01 12.82
CA SER A 340 1.43 -7.43 12.47
C SER A 340 1.74 -8.35 13.64
N LYS A 341 2.42 -7.84 14.69
CA LYS A 341 2.71 -8.60 15.92
C LYS A 341 1.53 -8.61 16.89
N ASN A 342 0.62 -7.65 16.75
CA ASN A 342 -0.58 -7.51 17.58
C ASN A 342 -1.82 -7.31 16.68
N PRO A 343 -2.16 -8.31 15.83
CA PRO A 343 -3.20 -8.15 14.84
C PRO A 343 -4.59 -7.99 15.50
N PRO A 344 -5.49 -7.20 14.90
CA PRO A 344 -6.84 -7.00 15.40
C PRO A 344 -7.62 -8.32 15.43
N VAL A 345 -8.28 -8.57 16.56
CA VAL A 345 -9.17 -9.74 16.71
C VAL A 345 -10.57 -9.34 16.27
N LYS A 346 -11.11 -10.04 15.28
CA LYS A 346 -12.53 -9.97 14.94
C LYS A 346 -13.30 -10.62 16.09
N LYS A 347 -14.02 -9.82 16.87
CA LYS A 347 -15.01 -10.37 17.81
C LYS A 347 -16.07 -11.03 16.94
N GLU A 348 -16.32 -12.32 17.15
CA GLU A 348 -17.55 -12.93 16.65
C GLU A 348 -18.67 -12.17 17.37
N ASP A 349 -19.43 -11.38 16.61
CA ASP A 349 -20.74 -10.99 17.09
C ASP A 349 -21.45 -12.33 17.27
N HIS A 350 -21.57 -12.78 18.52
CA HIS A 350 -22.56 -13.79 18.86
C HIS A 350 -23.86 -13.23 18.31
N LEU A 351 -24.28 -13.76 17.17
CA LEU A 351 -25.67 -13.74 16.77
C LEU A 351 -26.38 -14.26 18.01
N LEU A 352 -27.03 -13.35 18.72
CA LEU A 352 -28.13 -13.72 19.57
C LEU A 352 -29.04 -14.51 18.63
N GLU A 353 -28.99 -15.83 18.75
CA GLU A 353 -30.11 -16.69 18.43
C GLU A 353 -31.26 -16.17 19.28
N SER A 354 -31.97 -15.17 18.76
CA SER A 354 -33.29 -14.81 19.25
C SER A 354 -34.23 -15.87 18.72
N CYS A 355 -34.84 -16.58 19.66
CA CYS A 355 -35.77 -17.70 19.55
C CYS A 355 -36.88 -17.54 18.50
#